data_AF-A0A8H8XNH9-F1
#
_entry.id   AF-A0A8H8XNH9-F1
#
_cell.length_a   1.000
_cell.length_b   1.000
_cell.length_c   1.000
_cell.angle_alpha   90.00
_cell.angle_beta   90.00
_cell.angle_gamma   90.00
#
_symmetry.space_group_name_H-M   'P 1'
#
loop_
_entity.id
_entity.type
_entity.pdbx_description
1 polymer ?
#
loop_
_entity_poly.entity_id
_entity_poly.type
_entity_poly.pdbx_seq_one_letter_code
_entity_poly.pdbx_strand_id
1 'polypeptide(L)'
;MHPDHVTAAQLAELARLDTSVLYRRRQNLPLGSVLHDHRNGRPPLCWSLDDLADFLADRTGHLSDIECRLRVALTGDRHHV
;
A
#
# COMPACT_ATOMS: atom_id res chain seq x y z
N MET A 1 -0.55 8.92 -16.63
CA MET A 1 0.00 8.30 -15.41
C MET A 1 0.60 9.44 -14.61
N HIS A 2 0.03 9.81 -13.46
CA HIS A 2 0.68 10.77 -12.58
C HIS A 2 1.88 10.03 -11.97
N PRO A 3 3.12 10.51 -12.15
CA PRO A 3 4.33 9.81 -11.67
C PRO A 3 4.34 9.63 -10.15
N ASP A 4 3.53 10.41 -9.43
CA ASP A 4 3.55 10.50 -7.98
C ASP A 4 2.41 9.70 -7.31
N HIS A 5 1.62 8.94 -8.08
CA HIS A 5 0.49 8.16 -7.55
C HIS A 5 0.57 6.68 -7.91
N VAL A 6 0.22 5.83 -6.95
CA VAL A 6 0.08 4.38 -7.13
C VAL A 6 -1.36 3.94 -6.93
N THR A 7 -1.86 3.11 -7.84
CA THR A 7 -3.18 2.47 -7.71
C THR A 7 -3.14 1.35 -6.68
N ALA A 8 -4.31 0.92 -6.18
CA ALA A 8 -4.42 -0.26 -5.33
C ALA A 8 -3.82 -1.53 -5.95
N ALA A 9 -3.97 -1.72 -7.27
CA ALA A 9 -3.38 -2.87 -7.96
C ALA A 9 -1.84 -2.83 -7.91
N GLN A 10 -1.24 -1.67 -8.21
CA GLN A 10 0.21 -1.50 -8.17
C GLN A 10 0.77 -1.61 -6.76
N LEU A 11 0.09 -1.04 -5.76
CA LEU A 11 0.50 -1.16 -4.36
C LEU A 11 0.42 -2.61 -3.88
N ALA A 12 -0.60 -3.36 -4.31
CA ALA A 12 -0.75 -4.77 -3.99
C ALA A 12 0.39 -5.60 -4.61
N GLU A 13 0.74 -5.34 -5.86
CA GLU A 13 1.87 -5.96 -6.55
C GLU A 13 3.21 -5.69 -5.82
N LEU A 14 3.48 -4.42 -5.48
CA LEU A 14 4.68 -4.02 -4.74
C LEU A 14 4.78 -4.71 -3.37
N ALA A 15 3.66 -4.82 -2.66
CA ALA A 15 3.59 -5.47 -1.35
C ALA A 15 3.49 -7.00 -1.43
N ARG A 16 3.39 -7.58 -2.63
CA ARG A 16 3.08 -9.00 -2.86
C ARG A 16 1.81 -9.46 -2.11
N LEU A 17 0.78 -8.62 -2.12
CA LEU A 17 -0.52 -8.86 -1.52
C LEU A 17 -1.59 -9.02 -2.59
N ASP A 18 -2.68 -9.70 -2.25
CA ASP A 18 -3.89 -9.62 -3.06
C ASP A 18 -4.55 -8.23 -2.91
N THR A 19 -5.07 -7.67 -3.99
CA THR A 19 -5.65 -6.32 -3.98
C THR A 19 -6.84 -6.22 -3.01
N SER A 20 -7.60 -7.31 -2.78
CA SER A 20 -8.70 -7.34 -1.79
C SER A 20 -8.23 -7.10 -0.36
N VAL A 21 -6.97 -7.41 -0.03
CA VAL A 21 -6.38 -7.14 1.29
C VAL A 21 -6.31 -5.64 1.54
N LEU A 22 -5.93 -4.86 0.53
CA LEU A 22 -5.88 -3.40 0.64
C LEU A 22 -7.28 -2.80 0.81
N TYR A 23 -8.27 -3.30 0.08
CA TYR A 23 -9.66 -2.86 0.26
C TYR A 23 -10.20 -3.20 1.65
N ARG A 24 -9.91 -4.41 2.17
CA ARG A 24 -10.31 -4.84 3.51
C ARG A 24 -9.65 -4.01 4.61
N ARG A 25 -8.41 -3.60 4.39
CA ARG A 25 -7.62 -2.80 5.33
C ARG A 25 -7.63 -1.31 5.02
N ARG A 26 -8.54 -0.84 4.15
CA ARG A 26 -8.57 0.55 3.66
C ARG A 26 -8.61 1.58 4.79
N GLN A 27 -9.34 1.29 5.86
CA GLN A 27 -9.44 2.16 7.05
C GLN A 27 -8.12 2.29 7.83
N ASN A 28 -7.16 1.40 7.59
CA ASN A 28 -5.84 1.42 8.23
C ASN A 28 -4.77 2.05 7.32
N LEU A 29 -5.11 2.40 6.08
CA LEU A 29 -4.24 3.04 5.10
C LEU A 29 -4.49 4.56 5.12
N PRO A 30 -3.55 5.38 4.60
CA PRO A 30 -3.80 6.80 4.43
C PRO A 30 -5.02 7.03 3.51
N LEU A 31 -5.60 8.24 3.58
CA LEU A 31 -6.76 8.59 2.76
C LEU A 31 -6.40 8.52 1.27
N GLY A 32 -6.96 7.54 0.57
CA GLY A 32 -6.77 7.39 -0.87
C GLY A 32 -7.71 8.29 -1.67
N SER A 33 -7.21 8.80 -2.79
CA SER A 33 -7.96 9.59 -3.77
C SER A 33 -8.47 8.71 -4.91
N VAL A 34 -9.54 9.14 -5.57
CA VAL A 34 -10.01 8.49 -6.80
C VAL A 34 -9.38 9.17 -8.00
N LEU A 35 -8.66 8.41 -8.84
CA LEU A 35 -8.09 8.96 -10.06
C LEU A 35 -9.12 8.88 -11.19
N HIS A 36 -9.70 10.02 -11.55
CA HIS A 36 -10.59 10.12 -12.70
C HIS A 36 -9.77 10.24 -13.98
N ASP A 37 -9.49 9.13 -14.67
CA ASP A 37 -8.68 9.13 -15.91
C ASP A 37 -9.50 9.25 -17.21
N HIS A 38 -10.76 9.71 -17.11
CA HIS A 38 -11.73 9.79 -18.21
C HIS A 38 -11.99 8.47 -18.95
N ARG A 39 -11.53 7.32 -18.45
CA ARG A 39 -11.94 6.01 -18.98
C ARG A 39 -13.29 5.62 -18.41
N ASN A 40 -14.10 4.95 -19.24
CA ASN A 40 -15.39 4.42 -18.83
C ASN A 40 -15.18 3.28 -17.82
N GLY A 41 -15.53 3.52 -16.55
CA GLY A 41 -15.40 2.54 -15.47
C GLY A 41 -15.44 3.20 -14.09
N ARG A 42 -15.37 2.36 -13.04
CA ARG A 42 -15.18 2.84 -11.67
C ARG A 42 -13.76 3.41 -11.55
N PRO A 43 -13.58 4.68 -11.13
CA PRO A 43 -12.26 5.25 -10.91
C PRO A 43 -11.44 4.40 -9.94
N PRO A 44 -10.17 4.07 -10.26
CA PRO A 44 -9.32 3.33 -9.34
C PRO A 44 -9.02 4.16 -8.09
N LEU A 45 -8.91 3.47 -6.95
CA LEU A 45 -8.39 4.04 -5.71
C LEU A 45 -6.87 4.16 -5.84
N CYS A 46 -6.35 5.34 -5.50
CA CYS A 46 -4.95 5.71 -5.62
C CYS A 46 -4.45 6.37 -4.33
N TRP A 47 -3.14 6.35 -4.15
CA TRP A 47 -2.44 7.08 -3.09
C TRP A 47 -1.26 7.83 -3.68
N SER A 48 -0.99 9.02 -3.14
CA SER A 48 0.27 9.70 -3.38
C SER A 48 1.42 8.89 -2.78
N LEU A 49 2.57 8.89 -3.45
CA LEU A 49 3.80 8.31 -2.90
C LEU A 49 4.26 9.03 -1.62
N ASP A 50 4.03 10.34 -1.52
CA ASP A 50 4.40 11.13 -0.34
C ASP A 50 3.55 10.72 0.88
N ASP A 51 2.23 10.61 0.70
CA ASP A 51 1.33 10.17 1.79
C ASP A 51 1.66 8.75 2.27
N LEU A 52 2.07 7.87 1.35
CA LEU A 52 2.52 6.53 1.68
C LEU A 52 3.86 6.56 2.42
N ALA A 53 4.78 7.42 2.01
CA ALA A 53 6.07 7.58 2.67
C ALA A 53 5.89 8.07 4.11
N ASP A 54 5.08 9.10 4.33
CA ASP A 54 4.75 9.63 5.66
C ASP A 54 4.08 8.56 6.52
N PHE A 55 3.11 7.84 5.96
CA PHE A 55 2.43 6.74 6.65
C PHE A 55 3.40 5.61 7.07
N LEU A 56 4.36 5.26 6.22
CA LEU A 56 5.37 4.26 6.53
C LEU A 56 6.34 4.78 7.60
N ALA A 57 6.80 6.01 7.47
CA ALA A 57 7.69 6.65 8.43
C ALA A 57 7.06 6.72 9.83
N ASP A 58 5.79 7.08 9.94
CA ASP A 58 5.06 7.10 11.21
C ASP A 58 5.00 5.71 11.88
N ARG A 59 4.88 4.65 11.08
CA ARG A 59 4.71 3.28 11.59
C ARG A 59 6.00 2.53 11.81
N THR A 60 7.06 2.85 11.08
CA THR A 60 8.31 2.10 11.11
C THR A 60 9.55 2.95 11.34
N GLY A 61 9.44 4.28 11.38
CA GLY A 61 10.58 5.19 11.53
C GLY A 61 11.32 5.07 12.87
N HIS A 62 10.67 4.49 13.88
CA HIS A 62 11.30 4.15 15.16
C HIS A 62 12.04 2.80 15.14
N LEU A 63 11.96 2.05 14.05
CA LEU A 63 12.57 0.73 13.89
C LEU A 63 13.87 0.84 13.09
N SER A 64 14.84 0.02 13.47
CA SER A 64 16.00 -0.28 12.65
C SER A 64 15.63 -1.19 11.48
N ASP A 65 16.46 -1.19 10.43
CA ASP A 65 16.33 -2.09 9.27
C ASP A 65 16.20 -3.57 9.68
N ILE A 66 16.94 -3.99 10.70
CA ILE A 66 16.91 -5.39 11.17
C ILE A 66 15.58 -5.74 11.82
N GLU A 67 14.99 -4.82 12.59
CA GLU A 67 13.67 -5.03 13.21
C GLU A 67 12.56 -5.06 12.15
N CYS A 68 12.63 -4.19 11.14
CA CYS A 68 11.72 -4.22 9.99
C CYS A 68 11.78 -5.58 9.27
N ARG A 69 12.99 -6.04 8.92
CA ARG A 69 13.19 -7.33 8.24
C ARG A 69 12.72 -8.51 9.08
N LEU A 70 13.02 -8.50 10.38
CA LEU A 70 12.57 -9.54 11.31
C LEU A 70 11.05 -9.63 11.35
N ARG A 71 10.34 -8.49 11.47
CA ARG A 71 8.87 -8.47 11.46
C ARG A 71 8.30 -8.98 10.15
N VAL A 72 8.87 -8.58 9.01
CA VAL A 72 8.45 -9.08 7.69
C VAL A 72 8.65 -10.59 7.60
N ALA A 73 9.81 -11.12 8.01
CA ALA A 73 10.08 -12.56 7.98
C ALA A 73 9.08 -13.35 8.85
N LEU A 74 8.77 -12.88 10.06
CA LEU A 74 7.85 -13.56 10.97
C LEU A 74 6.36 -13.41 10.60
N THR A 75 6.00 -12.43 9.77
CA THR A 75 4.61 -12.20 9.34
C THR A 75 4.32 -12.67 7.92
N GLY A 76 5.34 -12.79 7.06
CA GLY A 76 5.24 -13.24 5.68
C GLY A 76 4.92 -14.72 5.49
N ASP A 77 5.25 -15.58 6.47
CA ASP A 77 5.03 -17.04 6.40
C ASP A 77 3.55 -17.47 6.44
N ARG A 78 2.59 -16.54 6.63
CA ARG A 78 1.16 -16.86 6.66
C ARG A 78 0.48 -16.95 5.28
N HIS A 79 1.21 -16.80 4.19
CA HIS A 79 0.68 -16.84 2.82
C HIS A 79 1.07 -18.09 1.99
N HIS A 80 1.74 -19.07 2.61
CA HIS A 80 2.16 -20.34 1.97
C HIS A 80 1.47 -21.59 2.56
N VAL A 81 0.18 -21.49 2.92
CA VAL A 81 -0.65 -22.66 3.28
C VAL A 81 -1.91 -22.67 2.42
#